data_AF-A0A3B9W5Z8-F1
#
_entry.id   AF-A0A3B9W5Z8-F1
#
_cell.length_a   1.000
_cell.length_b   1.000
_cell.length_c   1.000
_cell.angle_alpha   90.00
_cell.angle_beta   90.00
_cell.angle_gamma   90.00
#
_symmetry.space_group_name_H-M   'P 1'
#
loop_
_entity.id
_entity.type
_entity.pdbx_description
1 polymer ?
#
loop_
_entity_poly.entity_id
_entity_poly.type
_entity_poly.pdbx_seq_one_letter_code
_entity_poly.pdbx_strand_id
1 'polypeptide(L)' 'MPNSSQTPHILIIAGETSGDRLGAHLVQAMTEQDPTLTFTGFGGDLMQAAGVDILMHSQELAIIGLIEVIKKQETVRR' A
#
# COMPACT_ATOMS: atom_id res chain seq x y z
N MET A 1 -22.78 14.47 -17.25
CA MET A 1 -22.28 15.09 -15.99
C MET A 1 -21.68 13.98 -15.15
N PRO A 2 -20.43 14.07 -14.68
CA PRO A 2 -19.87 13.04 -13.81
C PRO A 2 -20.58 13.07 -12.44
N ASN A 3 -20.83 11.88 -11.91
CA ASN A 3 -21.75 11.55 -10.83
C ASN A 3 -21.18 11.99 -9.46
N SER A 4 -21.80 12.96 -8.79
CA SER A 4 -21.30 13.65 -7.58
C SER A 4 -21.67 12.98 -6.26
N SER A 5 -21.55 11.65 -6.17
CA SER A 5 -21.88 10.89 -4.94
C SER A 5 -20.92 9.73 -4.65
N GLN A 6 -19.77 9.66 -5.32
CA GLN A 6 -18.72 8.70 -4.95
C GLN A 6 -17.66 9.42 -4.13
N THR A 7 -17.63 9.08 -2.85
CA THR A 7 -16.54 9.43 -1.97
C THR A 7 -15.23 8.90 -2.53
N PRO A 8 -14.15 9.70 -2.59
CA PRO A 8 -12.90 9.25 -3.17
C PRO A 8 -12.35 8.03 -2.42
N HIS A 9 -11.97 7.01 -3.19
CA HIS A 9 -11.28 5.84 -2.69
C HIS A 9 -9.83 5.89 -3.16
N ILE A 10 -8.89 5.76 -2.23
CA ILE A 10 -7.46 5.96 -2.47
C ILE A 10 -6.72 4.65 -2.23
N LEU A 11 -5.89 4.26 -3.20
CA LEU A 11 -4.97 3.12 -3.07
C LEU A 11 -3.56 3.63 -2.72
N ILE A 12 -2.96 3.09 -1.65
CA ILE A 12 -1.61 3.46 -1.20
C ILE A 12 -0.69 2.22 -1.22
N ILE A 13 0.50 2.35 -1.79
CA ILE A 13 1.48 1.26 -1.90
C ILE A 13 2.79 1.68 -1.23
N ALA A 14 3.15 0.98 -0.16
CA ALA A 14 4.40 1.09 0.57
C ALA A 14 5.14 -0.25 0.55
N GLY A 15 6.30 -0.29 -0.11
CA GLY A 15 7.13 -1.50 -0.23
C GLY A 15 8.12 -1.73 0.91
N GLU A 16 8.30 -0.74 1.79
CA GLU A 16 9.28 -0.77 2.88
C GLU A 16 8.68 -0.16 4.16
N THR A 17 9.24 -0.51 5.33
CA THR A 17 8.79 0.01 6.64
C THR A 17 8.86 1.55 6.73
N SER A 18 9.84 2.17 6.05
CA SER A 18 9.95 3.62 5.95
C SER A 18 8.74 4.23 5.22
N GLY A 19 8.29 3.57 4.14
CA GLY A 19 7.10 3.93 3.38
C GLY A 19 5.81 3.70 4.16
N ASP A 20 5.73 2.63 4.96
CA ASP A 20 4.58 2.35 5.83
C ASP A 20 4.33 3.50 6.83
N ARG A 21 5.40 3.97 7.49
CA ARG A 21 5.30 5.12 8.41
C ARG A 21 4.83 6.39 7.69
N LEU A 22 5.36 6.66 6.50
CA LEU A 22 4.98 7.86 5.74
C LEU A 22 3.52 7.76 5.24
N GLY A 23 3.11 6.57 4.79
CA GLY A 23 1.75 6.27 4.37
C GLY A 23 0.75 6.46 5.50
N ALA A 24 1.09 6.00 6.71
CA ALA A 24 0.26 6.20 7.90
C ALA A 24 0.03 7.68 8.22
N HIS A 25 1.10 8.50 8.22
CA HIS A 25 0.98 9.94 8.44
C HIS A 25 0.17 10.63 7.34
N LEU A 26 0.32 10.21 6.09
CA LEU A 26 -0.45 10.74 4.97
C LEU A 26 -1.95 10.46 5.15
N VAL A 27 -2.32 9.23 5.50
CA VAL A 27 -3.70 8.82 5.72
C VAL A 27 -4.33 9.60 6.86
N GLN A 28 -3.61 9.78 7.97
CA GLN A 28 -4.06 10.60 9.11
C GLN A 28 -4.35 12.03 8.67
N ALA A 29 -3.38 12.69 8.01
CA ALA A 29 -3.55 14.07 7.55
C ALA A 29 -4.70 14.23 6.53
N MET A 30 -4.90 13.25 5.65
CA MET A 30 -6.01 13.26 4.69
C MET A 30 -7.36 13.05 5.38
N THR A 31 -7.43 12.14 6.34
CA THR A 31 -8.65 11.86 7.12
C THR A 31 -9.04 13.04 8.01
N GLU A 32 -8.05 13.77 8.54
CA GLU A 32 -8.28 15.03 9.27
C GLU A 32 -8.94 16.11 8.40
N GLN A 33 -8.63 16.14 7.09
CA GLN A 33 -9.21 17.10 6.16
C GLN A 33 -10.56 16.64 5.60
N ASP A 34 -10.69 15.35 5.30
CA ASP A 34 -11.91 14.74 4.81
C ASP A 34 -12.09 13.34 5.40
N PRO A 35 -12.93 13.19 6.45
CA PRO A 35 -13.17 11.91 7.10
C PRO A 35 -14.03 10.96 6.26
N THR A 36 -14.53 11.39 5.10
CA THR A 36 -15.27 10.52 4.20
C THR A 36 -14.34 9.64 3.38
N LEU A 37 -13.08 10.04 3.19
CA LEU A 37 -12.10 9.30 2.41
C LEU A 37 -11.95 7.85 2.90
N THR A 38 -11.79 6.95 1.94
CA THR A 38 -11.56 5.53 2.20
C THR A 38 -10.25 5.09 1.57
N PHE A 39 -9.56 4.17 2.23
CA PHE A 39 -8.19 3.78 1.87
C PHE A 39 -8.06 2.26 1.79
N THR A 40 -7.47 1.77 0.70
CA THR A 40 -6.90 0.42 0.61
C THR A 40 -5.40 0.53 0.33
N GLY A 41 -4.64 -0.51 0.63
CA GLY A 41 -3.23 -0.45 0.33
C GLY A 41 -2.41 -1.71 0.55
N PHE A 42 -1.15 -1.57 0.19
CA PHE A 42 -0.07 -2.51 0.47
C PHE A 42 0.89 -1.81 1.41
N GLY A 43 1.16 -2.38 2.57
CA GLY A 43 1.90 -1.65 3.60
C GLY A 43 2.26 -2.51 4.79
N GLY A 44 2.43 -1.88 5.94
CA GLY A 44 2.68 -2.54 7.21
C GLY A 44 1.64 -2.16 8.25
N ASP A 45 1.98 -2.46 9.50
CA ASP A 45 1.08 -2.30 10.62
C ASP A 45 0.73 -0.83 10.89
N LEU A 46 1.59 0.12 10.49
CA LEU A 46 1.33 1.55 10.74
C LEU A 46 0.22 2.07 9.82
N MET A 47 0.25 1.72 8.54
CA MET A 47 -0.85 2.07 7.63
C MET A 47 -2.16 1.40 8.04
N GLN A 48 -2.10 0.15 8.49
CA GLN A 48 -3.28 -0.54 9.01
C GLN A 48 -3.86 0.20 10.24
N ALA A 49 -3.01 0.59 11.19
CA ALA A 49 -3.42 1.35 12.37
C ALA A 49 -3.97 2.75 12.03
N ALA A 50 -3.54 3.33 10.91
CA ALA A 50 -4.05 4.61 10.41
C ALA A 50 -5.42 4.48 9.70
N GLY A 51 -5.97 3.27 9.55
CA GLY A 51 -7.27 3.05 8.93
C GLY A 51 -7.22 2.64 7.45
N VAL A 52 -6.05 2.23 6.95
CA VAL A 52 -5.95 1.63 5.62
C VAL A 52 -6.33 0.16 5.67
N ASP A 53 -7.19 -0.27 4.75
CA ASP A 53 -7.46 -1.69 4.52
C ASP A 53 -6.29 -2.34 3.77
N ILE A 54 -5.48 -3.13 4.47
CA ILE A 54 -4.27 -3.73 3.93
C ILE A 54 -4.62 -4.99 3.14
N LEU A 55 -4.44 -4.93 1.82
CA LEU A 55 -4.68 -6.04 0.90
C LEU A 55 -3.56 -7.09 0.94
N MET A 56 -2.33 -6.67 1.25
CA MET A 56 -1.16 -7.56 1.41
C MET A 56 -0.03 -6.82 2.13
N HIS A 57 0.67 -7.53 3.02
CA HIS A 57 1.80 -6.96 3.75
C HIS A 57 3.03 -6.78 2.84
N SER A 58 3.72 -5.65 3.01
CA SER A 58 4.97 -5.32 2.31
C SER A 58 6.03 -6.43 2.38
N GLN A 59 6.08 -7.16 3.49
CA GLN A 59 6.97 -8.31 3.69
C GLN A 59 6.66 -9.47 2.72
N GLU A 60 5.38 -9.70 2.41
CA GLU A 60 4.97 -10.73 1.45
C GLU A 60 5.34 -10.34 0.01
N LEU A 61 5.17 -9.07 -0.35
CA LEU A 61 5.63 -8.54 -1.66
C LEU A 61 7.14 -8.68 -1.84
N ALA A 62 7.93 -8.39 -0.80
CA ALA A 62 9.39 -8.54 -0.84
C ALA A 62 9.81 -10.01 -1.06
N ILE A 63 9.11 -10.97 -0.45
CA ILE A 63 9.37 -12.40 -0.64
C ILE A 63 9.08 -12.82 -2.09
N ILE A 64 7.96 -12.37 -2.67
CA ILE A 64 7.62 -12.66 -4.07
C ILE A 64 8.70 -12.11 -5.01
N GLY A 65 9.13 -10.86 -4.81
CA GLY A 65 10.17 -10.23 -5.63
C GLY A 65 11.51 -10.97 -5.57
N LEU A 66 11.92 -11.45 -4.38
CA LEU A 66 13.13 -12.24 -4.24
C LEU A 66 13.04 -13.59 -4.98
N ILE A 67 11.89 -14.29 -4.88
CA ILE A 67 11.66 -15.56 -5.57
C ILE A 67 11.72 -15.38 -7.09
N GLU A 68 11.11 -14.32 -7.62
CA GLU A 68 11.14 -14.02 -9.05
C GLU A 68 12.56 -13.75 -9.56
N VAL A 69 13.37 -13.00 -8.80
CA VAL A 69 14.77 -12.74 -9.15
C VAL A 69 15.60 -14.03 -9.21
N ILE A 70 15.43 -14.92 -8.23
CA ILE A 70 16.13 -16.22 -8.20
C ILE A 70 15.74 -17.07 -9.41
N LYS A 71 14.43 -17.18 -9.73
CA LYS A 71 13.95 -17.91 -10.91
C LYS A 71 14.50 -17.34 -12.22
N LYS A 72 14.66 -16.02 -12.31
CA LYS A 72 15.16 -15.35 -13.52
C LYS A 72 16.67 -15.57 -13.73
N GLN A 73 17.46 -15.69 -12.66
CA GLN A 73 18.90 -16.00 -12.74
C GLN A 73 19.16 -17.40 -13.34
N GLU A 74 18.31 -18.39 -13.08
CA GLU A 74 18.44 -19.73 -13.70
C GLU A 74 18.20 -19.69 -15.23
N THR A 75 17.45 -18.70 -15.72
CA THR A 75 17.16 -18.54 -17.16
C THR A 75 18.31 -17.86 -17.91
N VAL A 76 19.07 -16.98 -17.26
CA VAL A 76 20.18 -16.21 -17.89
C VAL A 76 21.50 -16.99 -17.88
N ARG A 77 21.62 -18.05 -17.09
CA ARG A 77 22.83 -18.89 -17.00
C ARG A 77 22.85 -20.08 -17.98
N ARG A 78 21.99 -20.10 -19.00
CA ARG A 78 21.96 -21.15 -20.03
C ARG A 78 22.42 -20.65 -21.39
#